data_AF-A0A2A2PWZ6-F1
#
_entry.id   AF-A0A2A2PWZ6-F1
#
_cell.length_a   1.000
_cell.length_b   1.000
_cell.length_c   1.000
_cell.angle_alpha   90.00
_cell.angle_beta   90.00
_cell.angle_gamma   90.00
#
_symmetry.space_group_name_H-M   'P 1'
#
loop_
_entity.id
_entity.type
_entity.pdbx_description
1 polymer ?
#
loop_
_entity_poly.entity_id
_entity_poly.type
_entity_poly.pdbx_seq_one_letter_code
_entity_poly.pdbx_strand_id
1 'polypeptide(L)'
;MPAPIRFDAALLAGGRSSRLGRDKAFIDWRGLPLYAAQLRKLGSIGPERLWLSTRPDQPFPEVLEGVARVVDAVPGLGPIGGLQSVLAASEAPFLLVLAVDLPKMEPSFLERLLDGAVGVVPRSERGWEPLAACYPRAALLDLVEAFLAAGNRRLQDLLDEAAARGIVKPLHLDEHSVPLFANLNTPGDLATFERGKHDEVVSIDRYGLDGVGVRLLDHVAAEEPLAIRVNGMDVSVTMRTPGHDDELAIGFLFTEGVIHGVEEIAEIAHCPDVDPEAVGNALDVRLRREADLSSLTRHVFTSSSCGICGKATIESVFGNFPPVGIHEPPDPCLLLSLSAKLRAAQETFERTGGLHASALFDRAGNLLLLREDVGRHNALDKVIGNALRHDLPMDELILLVSGRISFELMQKALAARIPVVVGISAPSSLAVKLAKKSGQTLVGFLRERGFNVYAGGESSR
;
A
#
# COMPACT_ATOMS: atom_id res chain seq x y z
N MET A 1 -16.66 26.16 -24.53
CA MET A 1 -15.90 25.83 -23.30
C MET A 1 -14.74 26.79 -23.23
N PRO A 2 -14.39 27.36 -22.05
CA PRO A 2 -13.17 28.14 -21.92
C PRO A 2 -11.96 27.28 -22.33
N ALA A 3 -10.95 27.90 -22.92
CA ALA A 3 -9.72 27.20 -23.27
C ALA A 3 -9.07 26.63 -22.00
N PRO A 4 -8.49 25.42 -22.05
CA PRO A 4 -7.78 24.87 -20.90
C PRO A 4 -6.62 25.80 -20.51
N ILE A 5 -6.46 26.01 -19.20
CA ILE A 5 -5.35 26.75 -18.62
C ILE A 5 -4.03 26.09 -19.04
N ARG A 6 -3.07 26.90 -19.49
CA ARG A 6 -1.70 26.44 -19.75
C ARG A 6 -0.91 26.52 -18.46
N PHE A 7 -0.30 25.43 -18.04
CA PHE A 7 0.48 25.38 -16.80
C PHE A 7 1.60 24.34 -16.88
N ASP A 8 2.66 24.61 -16.13
CA ASP A 8 3.66 23.63 -15.75
C ASP A 8 3.36 23.11 -14.34
N ALA A 9 3.88 21.94 -14.00
CA ALA A 9 3.81 21.41 -12.63
C ALA A 9 5.21 21.12 -12.07
N ALA A 10 5.37 21.33 -10.76
CA ALA A 10 6.65 21.24 -10.08
C ALA A 10 6.57 20.45 -8.79
N LEU A 11 7.43 19.45 -8.65
CA LEU A 11 7.68 18.77 -7.39
C LEU A 11 8.87 19.41 -6.67
N LEU A 12 8.65 19.88 -5.44
CA LEU A 12 9.71 20.40 -4.57
C LEU A 12 10.24 19.27 -3.67
N ALA A 13 11.46 18.81 -3.95
CA ALA A 13 12.09 17.68 -3.26
C ALA A 13 13.45 18.01 -2.59
N GLY A 14 13.88 19.27 -2.61
CA GLY A 14 15.19 19.72 -2.09
C GLY A 14 15.35 19.75 -0.56
N GLY A 15 14.35 19.32 0.23
CA GLY A 15 14.38 19.39 1.69
C GLY A 15 15.37 18.42 2.35
N ARG A 16 16.15 18.87 3.36
CA ARG A 16 17.18 18.05 4.04
C ARG A 16 16.65 16.86 4.85
N SER A 17 15.34 16.80 5.12
CA SER A 17 14.69 15.68 5.82
C SER A 17 15.31 15.32 7.19
N SER A 18 15.93 16.28 7.88
CA SER A 18 16.75 16.03 9.08
C SER A 18 16.01 15.37 10.24
N ARG A 19 14.69 15.62 10.38
CA ARG A 19 13.84 15.02 11.43
C ARG A 19 13.50 13.55 11.19
N LEU A 20 13.59 13.08 9.94
CA LEU A 20 13.28 11.70 9.58
C LEU A 20 14.53 10.80 9.64
N GLY A 21 15.73 11.39 9.60
CA GLY A 21 17.00 10.65 9.58
C GLY A 21 17.38 10.03 8.23
N ARG A 22 16.49 10.13 7.23
CA ARG A 22 16.74 9.77 5.82
C ARG A 22 15.99 10.72 4.89
N ASP A 23 16.40 10.77 3.63
CA ASP A 23 15.78 11.65 2.64
C ASP A 23 14.36 11.17 2.29
N LYS A 24 13.36 12.03 2.52
CA LYS A 24 11.94 11.71 2.31
C LYS A 24 11.60 11.38 0.87
N ALA A 25 12.31 11.99 -0.09
CA ALA A 25 12.06 11.76 -1.51
C ALA A 25 12.18 10.28 -1.87
N PHE A 26 13.04 9.53 -1.17
CA PHE A 26 13.37 8.14 -1.46
C PHE A 26 12.71 7.13 -0.51
N ILE A 27 11.75 7.55 0.31
CA ILE A 27 10.95 6.60 1.09
C ILE A 27 10.09 5.79 0.14
N ASP A 28 9.93 4.50 0.43
CA ASP A 28 8.95 3.67 -0.24
C ASP A 28 7.52 4.16 0.04
N TRP A 29 6.87 4.61 -1.01
CA TRP A 29 5.48 5.00 -1.02
C TRP A 29 4.71 4.11 -2.00
N ARG A 30 4.13 3.04 -1.46
CA ARG A 30 3.33 2.06 -2.23
C ARG A 30 4.19 1.42 -3.34
N GLY A 31 5.42 1.03 -3.00
CA GLY A 31 6.35 0.34 -3.90
C GLY A 31 7.08 1.23 -4.91
N LEU A 32 6.98 2.55 -4.74
CA LEU A 32 7.71 3.54 -5.52
C LEU A 32 8.42 4.52 -4.58
N PRO A 33 9.59 5.08 -4.94
CA PRO A 33 10.11 6.24 -4.24
C PRO A 33 9.06 7.36 -4.22
N LEU A 34 8.88 8.00 -3.06
CA LEU A 34 7.87 9.05 -2.86
C LEU A 34 7.94 10.15 -3.93
N TYR A 35 9.14 10.56 -4.36
CA TYR A 35 9.27 11.54 -5.44
C TYR A 35 8.64 11.06 -6.76
N ALA A 36 8.79 9.78 -7.10
CA ALA A 36 8.28 9.22 -8.34
C ALA A 36 6.75 9.12 -8.30
N ALA A 37 6.19 8.71 -7.15
CA ALA A 37 4.74 8.70 -6.94
C ALA A 37 4.13 10.10 -7.09
N GLN A 38 4.78 11.13 -6.54
CA GLN A 38 4.30 12.51 -6.63
C GLN A 38 4.46 13.10 -8.04
N LEU A 39 5.53 12.78 -8.77
CA LEU A 39 5.68 13.21 -10.17
C LEU A 39 4.59 12.64 -11.07
N ARG A 40 4.21 11.36 -10.88
CA ARG A 40 3.09 10.76 -11.61
C ARG A 40 1.76 11.43 -11.30
N LYS A 41 1.52 11.72 -10.01
CA LYS A 41 0.34 12.47 -9.56
C LYS A 41 0.24 13.84 -10.23
N LEU A 42 1.36 14.55 -10.37
CA LEU A 42 1.39 15.80 -11.11
C LEU A 42 1.18 15.59 -12.61
N GLY A 43 1.80 14.55 -13.18
CA GLY A 43 1.69 14.21 -14.59
C GLY A 43 0.27 13.85 -15.04
N SER A 44 -0.52 13.19 -14.18
CA SER A 44 -1.90 12.80 -14.49
C SER A 44 -2.84 14.00 -14.66
N ILE A 45 -2.47 15.18 -14.14
CA ILE A 45 -3.26 16.43 -14.28
C ILE A 45 -3.04 17.07 -15.66
N GLY A 46 -2.07 16.57 -16.44
CA GLY A 46 -1.78 17.03 -17.80
C GLY A 46 -1.04 18.38 -17.91
N PRO A 47 0.05 18.63 -17.15
CA PRO A 47 0.88 19.83 -17.34
C PRO A 47 1.62 19.80 -18.68
N GLU A 48 2.02 20.96 -19.19
CA GLU A 48 2.86 21.06 -20.39
C GLU A 48 4.29 20.53 -20.13
N ARG A 49 4.79 20.74 -18.91
CA ARG A 49 6.06 20.23 -18.44
C ARG A 49 6.02 19.89 -16.95
N LEU A 50 6.75 18.82 -16.61
CA LEU A 50 7.03 18.44 -15.23
C LEU A 50 8.43 18.90 -14.82
N TRP A 51 8.51 19.53 -13.66
CA TRP A 51 9.74 19.99 -13.03
C TRP A 51 10.01 19.27 -11.73
N LEU A 52 11.27 18.94 -11.47
CA LEU A 52 11.74 18.42 -10.19
C LEU A 52 12.80 19.37 -9.62
N SER A 53 12.47 20.07 -8.52
CA SER A 53 13.42 20.87 -7.75
C SER A 53 14.15 20.01 -6.73
N THR A 54 15.48 20.08 -6.76
CA THR A 54 16.39 19.20 -6.00
C THR A 54 17.50 20.01 -5.34
N ARG A 55 18.13 19.42 -4.32
CA ARG A 55 19.43 19.89 -3.81
C ARG A 55 20.59 19.11 -4.45
N PRO A 56 21.80 19.68 -4.55
CA PRO A 56 22.91 19.08 -5.31
C PRO A 56 23.36 17.69 -4.85
N ASP A 57 23.17 17.35 -3.57
CA ASP A 57 23.65 16.13 -2.91
C ASP A 57 22.64 14.96 -2.95
N GLN A 58 21.54 15.08 -3.71
CA GLN A 58 20.53 14.02 -3.79
C GLN A 58 20.83 12.98 -4.87
N PRO A 59 20.68 11.68 -4.58
CA PRO A 59 20.93 10.59 -5.52
C PRO A 59 19.75 10.36 -6.47
N PHE A 60 19.24 11.42 -7.11
CA PHE A 60 18.22 11.24 -8.16
C PHE A 60 18.84 10.62 -9.42
N PRO A 61 18.06 9.84 -10.20
CA PRO A 61 18.49 9.38 -11.51
C PRO A 61 18.98 10.54 -12.39
N GLU A 62 20.01 10.29 -13.21
CA GLU A 62 20.55 11.30 -14.13
C GLU A 62 19.51 11.75 -15.16
N VAL A 63 18.68 10.81 -15.60
CA VAL A 63 17.59 11.03 -16.55
C VAL A 63 16.28 10.55 -15.93
N LEU A 64 15.28 11.43 -15.94
CA LEU A 64 13.89 11.11 -15.63
C LEU A 64 13.08 11.46 -16.88
N GLU A 65 12.55 10.44 -17.55
CA GLU A 65 11.81 10.63 -18.80
C GLU A 65 10.63 11.59 -18.60
N GLY A 66 10.52 12.61 -19.45
CA GLY A 66 9.46 13.62 -19.37
C GLY A 66 9.57 14.62 -18.20
N VAL A 67 10.63 14.57 -17.38
CA VAL A 67 10.80 15.44 -16.20
C VAL A 67 12.08 16.25 -16.30
N ALA A 68 11.95 17.57 -16.25
CA ALA A 68 13.07 18.49 -16.24
C ALA A 68 13.55 18.74 -14.80
N ARG A 69 14.86 18.61 -14.55
CA ARG A 69 15.44 18.84 -13.22
C ARG A 69 15.95 20.27 -13.07
N VAL A 70 15.63 20.90 -11.95
CA VAL A 70 16.20 22.18 -11.51
C VAL A 70 16.90 21.95 -10.18
N VAL A 71 18.12 22.48 -10.05
CA VAL A 71 18.88 22.43 -8.80
C VAL A 71 18.79 23.79 -8.15
N ASP A 72 18.43 23.81 -6.86
CA ASP A 72 18.29 25.05 -6.11
C ASP A 72 19.62 25.82 -6.11
N ALA A 73 19.62 27.02 -6.68
CA ALA A 73 20.84 27.79 -6.93
C ALA A 73 21.49 28.31 -5.63
N VAL A 74 20.70 28.49 -4.56
CA VAL A 74 21.16 29.03 -3.28
C VAL A 74 20.85 28.03 -2.15
N PRO A 75 21.88 27.35 -1.61
CA PRO A 75 21.71 26.44 -0.50
C PRO A 75 21.12 27.13 0.74
N GLY A 76 20.17 26.46 1.40
CA GLY A 76 19.67 26.90 2.72
C GLY A 76 18.54 27.93 2.72
N LEU A 77 18.01 28.33 1.56
CA LEU A 77 16.81 29.18 1.50
C LEU A 77 15.51 28.44 1.86
N GLY A 78 15.55 27.11 1.95
CA GLY A 78 14.34 26.32 2.22
C GLY A 78 13.38 26.33 1.03
N PRO A 79 12.07 26.10 1.25
CA PRO A 79 11.11 25.88 0.16
C PRO A 79 10.95 27.06 -0.81
N ILE A 80 11.21 28.30 -0.37
CA ILE A 80 11.16 29.49 -1.24
C ILE A 80 12.25 29.47 -2.33
N GLY A 81 13.42 28.88 -2.04
CA GLY A 81 14.51 28.76 -3.03
C GLY A 81 14.16 27.78 -4.14
N GLY A 82 13.55 26.64 -3.79
CA GLY A 82 13.04 25.69 -4.78
C GLY A 82 11.92 26.28 -5.62
N LEU A 83 10.97 26.98 -4.99
CA LEU A 83 9.90 27.69 -5.69
C LEU A 83 10.46 28.73 -6.68
N GLN A 84 11.39 29.58 -6.24
CA GLN A 84 12.03 30.59 -7.09
C GLN A 84 12.74 29.93 -8.29
N SER A 85 13.50 28.87 -8.05
CA SER A 85 14.30 28.21 -9.09
C SER A 85 13.40 27.63 -10.19
N VAL A 86 12.27 27.04 -9.84
CA VAL A 86 11.33 26.51 -10.83
C VAL A 86 10.52 27.62 -11.51
N LEU A 87 10.09 28.65 -10.78
CA LEU A 87 9.45 29.83 -11.37
C LEU A 87 10.36 30.47 -12.43
N ALA A 88 11.66 30.58 -12.17
CA ALA A 88 12.63 31.12 -13.12
C ALA A 88 12.78 30.22 -14.37
N ALA A 89 12.75 28.90 -14.20
CA ALA A 89 12.94 27.93 -15.28
C ALA A 89 11.69 27.67 -16.14
N SER A 90 10.49 27.80 -15.56
CA SER A 90 9.22 27.60 -16.26
C SER A 90 8.88 28.78 -17.18
N GLU A 91 8.31 28.47 -18.35
CA GLU A 91 7.79 29.46 -19.31
C GLU A 91 6.26 29.50 -19.36
N ALA A 92 5.59 28.56 -18.68
CA ALA A 92 4.14 28.51 -18.62
C ALA A 92 3.58 29.69 -17.79
N PRO A 93 2.37 30.19 -18.11
CA PRO A 93 1.79 31.32 -17.39
C PRO A 93 1.43 30.97 -15.94
N PHE A 94 1.16 29.69 -15.66
CA PHE A 94 0.90 29.19 -14.32
C PHE A 94 1.84 28.05 -13.95
N LEU A 95 2.16 27.97 -12.65
CA LEU A 95 2.96 26.91 -12.06
C LEU A 95 2.17 26.25 -10.93
N LEU A 96 1.81 24.99 -11.10
CA LEU A 96 1.27 24.13 -10.04
C LEU A 96 2.44 23.53 -9.25
N VAL A 97 2.41 23.66 -7.93
CA VAL A 97 3.50 23.26 -7.05
C VAL A 97 3.00 22.24 -6.04
N LEU A 98 3.77 21.17 -5.82
CA LEU A 98 3.55 20.18 -4.79
C LEU A 98 4.87 19.90 -4.04
N ALA A 99 4.86 19.86 -2.72
CA ALA A 99 5.97 19.36 -1.92
C ALA A 99 5.95 17.83 -1.85
N VAL A 100 7.15 17.24 -1.87
CA VAL A 100 7.31 15.79 -1.82
C VAL A 100 6.72 15.15 -0.57
N ASP A 101 6.68 15.88 0.55
CA ASP A 101 6.25 15.37 1.86
C ASP A 101 4.75 15.48 2.14
N LEU A 102 3.93 15.74 1.11
CA LEU A 102 2.46 15.68 1.15
C LEU A 102 1.91 14.43 0.45
N PRO A 103 2.18 13.21 0.97
CA PRO A 103 1.90 11.97 0.24
C PRO A 103 0.41 11.72 0.00
N LYS A 104 -0.46 12.24 0.88
CA LYS A 104 -1.93 12.10 0.80
C LYS A 104 -2.60 13.06 -0.18
N MET A 105 -1.88 13.96 -0.83
CA MET A 105 -2.47 14.89 -1.80
C MET A 105 -3.18 14.14 -2.93
N GLU A 106 -4.30 14.64 -3.43
CA GLU A 106 -5.08 14.00 -4.51
C GLU A 106 -5.02 14.82 -5.81
N PRO A 107 -4.98 14.19 -7.01
CA PRO A 107 -5.06 14.90 -8.28
C PRO A 107 -6.29 15.81 -8.39
N SER A 108 -7.46 15.30 -7.99
CA SER A 108 -8.73 16.03 -8.00
C SER A 108 -8.69 17.31 -7.16
N PHE A 109 -7.97 17.31 -6.03
CA PHE A 109 -7.76 18.50 -5.23
C PHE A 109 -6.85 19.50 -5.94
N LEU A 110 -5.76 19.04 -6.55
CA LEU A 110 -4.82 19.88 -7.28
C LEU A 110 -5.46 20.53 -8.51
N GLU A 111 -6.36 19.82 -9.21
CA GLU A 111 -7.16 20.36 -10.31
C GLU A 111 -8.02 21.55 -9.89
N ARG A 112 -8.57 21.55 -8.66
CA ARG A 112 -9.33 22.69 -8.11
C ARG A 112 -8.50 23.97 -7.97
N LEU A 113 -7.17 23.86 -7.97
CA LEU A 113 -6.26 25.01 -7.89
C LEU A 113 -6.04 25.69 -9.25
N LEU A 114 -6.44 25.05 -10.34
CA LEU A 114 -6.21 25.51 -11.72
C LEU A 114 -7.31 26.47 -12.22
N ASP A 115 -7.48 27.60 -11.52
CA ASP A 115 -8.54 28.60 -11.79
C ASP A 115 -8.27 29.46 -13.05
N GLY A 116 -7.02 29.60 -13.48
CA GLY A 116 -6.63 30.24 -14.76
C GLY A 116 -6.71 31.76 -14.82
N ALA A 117 -7.29 32.43 -13.81
CA ALA A 117 -7.36 33.89 -13.74
C ALA A 117 -6.41 34.49 -12.69
N VAL A 118 -6.18 33.79 -11.59
CA VAL A 118 -5.35 34.21 -10.44
C VAL A 118 -4.71 32.98 -9.81
N GLY A 119 -3.64 33.15 -9.05
CA GLY A 119 -3.09 32.04 -8.27
C GLY A 119 -4.06 31.58 -7.20
N VAL A 120 -4.09 30.27 -6.93
CA VAL A 120 -4.93 29.68 -5.89
C VAL A 120 -4.01 29.00 -4.88
N VAL A 121 -4.08 29.48 -3.63
CA VAL A 121 -3.27 28.94 -2.54
C VAL A 121 -4.21 28.49 -1.43
N PRO A 122 -4.14 27.22 -0.99
CA PRO A 122 -4.96 26.77 0.11
C PRO A 122 -4.61 27.48 1.41
N ARG A 123 -5.62 27.67 2.28
CA ARG A 123 -5.45 28.29 3.59
C ARG A 123 -6.18 27.48 4.66
N SER A 124 -5.43 27.00 5.65
CA SER A 124 -5.93 26.34 6.84
C SER A 124 -6.07 27.34 8.00
N GLU A 125 -6.58 26.91 9.15
CA GLU A 125 -6.57 27.72 10.38
C GLU A 125 -5.14 28.12 10.82
N ARG A 126 -4.12 27.37 10.37
CA ARG A 126 -2.72 27.60 10.70
C ARG A 126 -2.03 28.59 9.77
N GLY A 127 -2.69 29.00 8.69
CA GLY A 127 -2.14 29.93 7.69
C GLY A 127 -2.19 29.36 6.28
N TRP A 128 -1.38 29.92 5.39
CA TRP A 128 -1.27 29.48 4.01
C TRP A 128 -0.58 28.12 3.90
N GLU A 129 -0.97 27.33 2.90
CA GLU A 129 -0.32 26.07 2.50
C GLU A 129 0.41 26.27 1.15
N PRO A 130 1.60 26.90 1.15
CA PRO A 130 2.29 27.34 -0.08
C PRO A 130 2.81 26.19 -0.96
N LEU A 131 2.86 24.96 -0.43
CA LEU A 131 3.54 23.85 -1.10
C LEU A 131 2.56 22.83 -1.70
N ALA A 132 1.30 23.22 -1.87
CA ALA A 132 0.29 22.55 -2.69
C ALA A 132 -0.61 23.64 -3.29
N ALA A 133 -0.08 24.37 -4.27
CA ALA A 133 -0.63 25.65 -4.70
C ALA A 133 -0.39 25.91 -6.20
N CYS A 134 -1.23 26.73 -6.82
CA CYS A 134 -1.04 27.19 -8.19
C CYS A 134 -0.73 28.69 -8.22
N TYR A 135 0.29 29.07 -8.98
CA TYR A 135 0.83 30.43 -8.99
C TYR A 135 0.91 31.02 -10.40
N PRO A 136 0.56 32.31 -10.60
CA PRO A 136 0.86 33.01 -11.84
C PRO A 136 2.36 33.27 -11.91
N ARG A 137 3.04 32.62 -12.85
CA ARG A 137 4.50 32.49 -12.89
C ARG A 137 5.22 33.84 -12.86
N ALA A 138 4.87 34.75 -13.76
CA ALA A 138 5.59 36.02 -13.92
C ALA A 138 5.41 36.94 -12.70
N ALA A 139 4.16 37.18 -12.30
CA ALA A 139 3.86 38.07 -11.17
C ALA A 139 4.42 37.55 -9.84
N LEU A 140 4.41 36.24 -9.62
CA LEU A 140 4.99 35.68 -8.41
C LEU A 140 6.52 35.68 -8.44
N LEU A 141 7.16 35.40 -9.58
CA LEU A 141 8.63 35.43 -9.69
C LEU A 141 9.17 36.81 -9.33
N ASP A 142 8.61 37.87 -9.92
CA ASP A 142 9.01 39.26 -9.64
C ASP A 142 8.89 39.58 -8.13
N LEU A 143 7.80 39.14 -7.50
CA LEU A 143 7.59 39.33 -6.08
C LEU A 143 8.59 38.53 -5.25
N VAL A 144 8.83 37.26 -5.57
CA VAL A 144 9.77 36.39 -4.84
C VAL A 144 11.19 36.95 -4.91
N GLU A 145 11.64 37.41 -6.08
CA GLU A 145 12.97 38.00 -6.24
C GLU A 145 13.14 39.29 -5.42
N ALA A 146 12.15 40.18 -5.45
CA ALA A 146 12.13 41.38 -4.61
C ALA A 146 12.12 41.03 -3.11
N PHE A 147 11.33 40.02 -2.72
CA PHE A 147 11.19 39.57 -1.35
C PHE A 147 12.50 38.98 -0.79
N LEU A 148 13.18 38.16 -1.59
CA LEU A 148 14.49 37.59 -1.26
C LEU A 148 15.59 38.66 -1.22
N ALA A 149 15.57 39.62 -2.15
CA ALA A 149 16.51 40.75 -2.16
C ALA A 149 16.37 41.63 -0.90
N ALA A 150 15.16 41.76 -0.36
CA ALA A 150 14.89 42.44 0.92
C ALA A 150 15.31 41.63 2.16
N GLY A 151 15.85 40.42 1.98
CA GLY A 151 16.29 39.53 3.07
C GLY A 151 15.16 38.73 3.73
N ASN A 152 13.92 38.85 3.23
CA ASN A 152 12.78 38.10 3.75
C ASN A 152 12.78 36.67 3.22
N ARG A 153 12.41 35.71 4.07
CA ARG A 153 12.46 34.27 3.75
C ARG A 153 11.21 33.49 4.14
N ARG A 154 10.21 34.15 4.73
CA ARG A 154 9.00 33.49 5.23
C ARG A 154 7.93 33.48 4.15
N LEU A 155 7.53 32.29 3.71
CA LEU A 155 6.48 32.12 2.69
C LEU A 155 5.11 32.67 3.11
N GLN A 156 4.79 32.67 4.40
CA GLN A 156 3.52 33.24 4.90
C GLN A 156 3.45 34.75 4.58
N ASP A 157 4.52 35.47 4.89
CA ASP A 157 4.61 36.92 4.69
C ASP A 157 4.61 37.26 3.18
N LEU A 158 5.28 36.46 2.35
CA LEU A 158 5.24 36.56 0.88
C LEU A 158 3.80 36.43 0.36
N LEU A 159 3.04 35.46 0.89
CA LEU A 159 1.69 35.19 0.42
C LEU A 159 0.66 36.20 0.93
N ASP A 160 0.85 36.77 2.11
CA ASP A 160 0.05 37.91 2.57
C ASP A 160 0.24 39.11 1.62
N GLU A 161 1.48 39.38 1.19
CA GLU A 161 1.78 40.41 0.21
C GLU A 161 1.22 40.08 -1.19
N ALA A 162 1.36 38.84 -1.64
CA ALA A 162 0.81 38.38 -2.91
C ALA A 162 -0.72 38.50 -2.94
N ALA A 163 -1.40 38.15 -1.84
CA ALA A 163 -2.84 38.29 -1.71
C ALA A 163 -3.29 39.76 -1.70
N ALA A 164 -2.57 40.63 -0.97
CA ALA A 164 -2.84 42.07 -0.95
C ALA A 164 -2.69 42.72 -2.34
N ARG A 165 -1.78 42.19 -3.18
CA ARG A 165 -1.57 42.62 -4.57
C ARG A 165 -2.51 41.94 -5.57
N GLY A 166 -3.39 41.04 -5.13
CA GLY A 166 -4.32 40.31 -6.00
C GLY A 166 -3.65 39.26 -6.91
N ILE A 167 -2.41 38.86 -6.59
CA ILE A 167 -1.66 37.83 -7.33
C ILE A 167 -2.20 36.43 -7.01
N VAL A 168 -2.62 36.22 -5.76
CA VAL A 168 -3.20 34.95 -5.29
C VAL A 168 -4.49 35.17 -4.52
N LYS A 169 -5.37 34.18 -4.52
CA LYS A 169 -6.57 34.10 -3.67
C LYS A 169 -6.54 32.85 -2.77
N PRO A 170 -7.17 32.89 -1.59
CA PRO A 170 -7.28 31.73 -0.72
C PRO A 170 -8.32 30.73 -1.22
N LEU A 171 -7.99 29.45 -1.11
CA LEU A 171 -8.96 28.35 -1.07
C LEU A 171 -9.03 27.82 0.36
N HIS A 172 -10.13 28.07 1.06
CA HIS A 172 -10.29 27.61 2.44
C HIS A 172 -10.49 26.09 2.48
N LEU A 173 -9.72 25.42 3.33
CA LEU A 173 -9.81 23.97 3.51
C LEU A 173 -11.04 23.59 4.35
N ASP A 174 -11.83 22.67 3.83
CA ASP A 174 -12.89 21.98 4.59
C ASP A 174 -12.32 20.79 5.38
N GLU A 175 -13.15 20.20 6.25
CA GLU A 175 -12.76 19.06 7.10
C GLU A 175 -12.27 17.84 6.28
N HIS A 176 -12.74 17.69 5.03
CA HIS A 176 -12.33 16.61 4.13
C HIS A 176 -10.98 16.88 3.46
N SER A 177 -10.65 18.14 3.20
CA SER A 177 -9.42 18.55 2.52
C SER A 177 -8.24 18.68 3.47
N VAL A 178 -8.46 18.99 4.76
CA VAL A 178 -7.40 19.12 5.78
C VAL A 178 -6.47 17.88 5.84
N PRO A 179 -6.97 16.63 5.85
CA PRO A 179 -6.14 15.43 5.85
C PRO A 179 -5.16 15.30 4.68
N LEU A 180 -5.44 15.93 3.52
CA LEU A 180 -4.58 15.90 2.34
C LEU A 180 -3.23 16.61 2.59
N PHE A 181 -3.21 17.53 3.56
CA PHE A 181 -2.03 18.32 3.94
C PHE A 181 -1.22 17.69 5.09
N ALA A 182 -1.48 16.42 5.41
CA ALA A 182 -0.69 15.68 6.39
C ALA A 182 0.76 15.52 5.87
N ASN A 183 1.71 16.04 6.64
CA ASN A 183 3.12 16.04 6.26
C ASN A 183 3.87 14.80 6.77
N LEU A 184 4.74 14.23 5.95
CA LEU A 184 5.65 13.16 6.33
C LEU A 184 6.96 13.73 6.88
N ASN A 185 7.02 14.09 8.16
CA ASN A 185 8.19 14.77 8.76
C ASN A 185 9.07 13.89 9.65
N THR A 186 8.48 12.91 10.32
CA THR A 186 9.11 12.12 11.38
C THR A 186 8.90 10.61 11.13
N PRO A 187 9.67 9.72 11.80
CA PRO A 187 9.41 8.29 11.74
C PRO A 187 8.01 7.91 12.26
N GLY A 188 7.49 8.66 13.24
CA GLY A 188 6.12 8.48 13.74
C GLY A 188 5.05 8.84 12.70
N ASP A 189 5.29 9.86 11.88
CA ASP A 189 4.43 10.18 10.74
C ASP A 189 4.46 9.04 9.73
N LEU A 190 5.65 8.54 9.39
CA LEU A 190 5.80 7.41 8.47
C LEU A 190 5.00 6.19 8.94
N ALA A 191 5.16 5.80 10.19
CA ALA A 191 4.39 4.72 10.78
C ALA A 191 2.88 4.98 10.74
N THR A 192 2.45 6.25 10.84
CA THR A 192 1.04 6.64 10.71
C THR A 192 0.54 6.52 9.27
N PHE A 193 1.35 6.88 8.28
CA PHE A 193 0.99 6.69 6.87
C PHE A 193 1.03 5.22 6.46
N GLU A 194 1.95 4.43 7.01
CA GLU A 194 1.98 2.97 6.84
C GLU A 194 0.74 2.34 7.49
N ARG A 195 0.34 2.77 8.69
CA ARG A 195 -0.92 2.35 9.32
C ARG A 195 -2.16 2.72 8.49
N GLY A 196 -2.20 3.93 7.92
CA GLY A 196 -3.28 4.39 7.04
C GLY A 196 -3.35 3.70 5.67
N LYS A 197 -2.49 2.71 5.41
CA LYS A 197 -2.67 1.78 4.28
C LYS A 197 -3.65 0.65 4.60
N HIS A 198 -3.99 0.43 5.87
CA HIS A 198 -4.75 -0.73 6.30
C HIS A 198 -6.20 -0.43 6.69
N ASP A 199 -6.53 0.84 6.91
CA ASP A 199 -7.88 1.29 7.29
C ASP A 199 -8.19 2.72 6.84
N GLU A 200 -9.47 3.04 6.70
CA GLU A 200 -10.01 4.34 6.32
C GLU A 200 -11.04 4.82 7.35
N VAL A 201 -11.23 6.14 7.44
CA VAL A 201 -12.23 6.75 8.32
C VAL A 201 -13.46 7.16 7.51
N VAL A 202 -14.62 6.68 7.92
CA VAL A 202 -15.90 6.98 7.25
C VAL A 202 -16.92 7.55 8.23
N SER A 203 -17.87 8.33 7.72
CA SER A 203 -19.03 8.77 8.50
C SER A 203 -20.12 7.71 8.46
N ILE A 204 -20.65 7.33 9.62
CA ILE A 204 -21.74 6.37 9.77
C ILE A 204 -22.90 6.97 10.56
N ASP A 205 -24.09 6.37 10.40
CA ASP A 205 -25.23 6.59 11.27
C ASP A 205 -25.44 5.32 12.13
N ARG A 206 -25.19 5.42 13.45
CA ARG A 206 -25.26 4.30 14.39
C ARG A 206 -26.61 4.28 15.09
N TYR A 207 -27.30 3.14 15.04
CA TYR A 207 -28.60 2.93 15.68
C TYR A 207 -28.48 2.02 16.90
N GLY A 208 -29.08 2.42 18.01
CA GLY A 208 -29.28 1.59 19.20
C GLY A 208 -30.64 0.88 19.20
N LEU A 209 -30.93 0.15 20.28
CA LEU A 209 -32.23 -0.48 20.50
C LEU A 209 -33.38 0.55 20.63
N ASP A 210 -33.05 1.82 20.89
CA ASP A 210 -33.97 2.95 20.95
C ASP A 210 -34.37 3.49 19.57
N GLY A 211 -33.73 3.02 18.49
CA GLY A 211 -34.04 3.40 17.11
C GLY A 211 -33.59 4.81 16.72
N VAL A 212 -32.86 5.52 17.59
CA VAL A 212 -32.33 6.85 17.30
C VAL A 212 -30.95 6.72 16.67
N GLY A 213 -30.78 7.32 15.49
CA GLY A 213 -29.50 7.34 14.78
C GLY A 213 -28.59 8.46 15.27
N VAL A 214 -27.34 8.12 15.62
CA VAL A 214 -26.28 9.08 15.95
C VAL A 214 -25.22 9.04 14.86
N ARG A 215 -24.91 10.20 14.27
CA ARG A 215 -23.83 10.32 13.28
C ARG A 215 -22.47 10.32 13.98
N LEU A 216 -21.59 9.42 13.56
CA LEU A 216 -20.26 9.20 14.14
C LEU A 216 -19.23 8.92 13.05
N LEU A 217 -17.95 9.03 13.39
CA LEU A 217 -16.86 8.50 12.57
C LEU A 217 -16.56 7.06 13.00
N ASP A 218 -16.25 6.20 12.03
CA ASP A 218 -15.84 4.82 12.27
C ASP A 218 -14.63 4.45 11.39
N HIS A 219 -13.89 3.43 11.81
CA HIS A 219 -12.75 2.90 11.06
C HIS A 219 -13.19 1.65 10.28
N VAL A 220 -12.93 1.64 8.97
CA VAL A 220 -13.19 0.50 8.09
C VAL A 220 -11.88 -0.02 7.52
N ALA A 221 -11.79 -1.32 7.25
CA ALA A 221 -10.63 -1.89 6.58
C ALA A 221 -10.46 -1.29 5.18
N ALA A 222 -9.23 -0.92 4.83
CA ALA A 222 -8.93 -0.50 3.46
C ALA A 222 -8.97 -1.71 2.53
N GLU A 223 -9.60 -1.55 1.37
CA GLU A 223 -9.75 -2.57 0.34
C GLU A 223 -9.47 -1.93 -1.03
N GLU A 224 -8.35 -2.29 -1.63
CA GLU A 224 -7.95 -1.81 -2.96
C GLU A 224 -7.70 -3.02 -3.88
N PRO A 225 -8.02 -2.95 -5.18
CA PRO A 225 -7.65 -3.99 -6.13
C PRO A 225 -6.12 -4.03 -6.32
N LEU A 226 -5.56 -5.22 -6.51
CA LEU A 226 -4.17 -5.42 -6.91
C LEU A 226 -4.14 -6.34 -8.13
N ALA A 227 -3.60 -5.85 -9.24
CA ALA A 227 -3.26 -6.65 -10.40
C ALA A 227 -1.86 -7.25 -10.24
N ILE A 228 -1.74 -8.57 -10.35
CA ILE A 228 -0.46 -9.28 -10.36
C ILE A 228 -0.17 -9.70 -11.80
N ARG A 229 1.00 -9.31 -12.28
CA ARG A 229 1.55 -9.65 -13.59
C ARG A 229 2.79 -10.52 -13.43
N VAL A 230 3.03 -11.35 -14.43
CA VAL A 230 4.27 -12.11 -14.57
C VAL A 230 4.85 -11.85 -15.95
N ASN A 231 6.05 -11.29 -16.00
CA ASN A 231 6.70 -10.86 -17.25
C ASN A 231 5.77 -10.01 -18.13
N GLY A 232 5.05 -9.07 -17.52
CA GLY A 232 4.11 -8.17 -18.19
C GLY A 232 2.73 -8.77 -18.52
N MET A 233 2.49 -10.05 -18.28
CA MET A 233 1.18 -10.68 -18.52
C MET A 233 0.32 -10.69 -17.25
N ASP A 234 -0.92 -10.22 -17.32
CA ASP A 234 -1.88 -10.29 -16.22
C ASP A 234 -2.20 -11.74 -15.85
N VAL A 235 -1.98 -12.11 -14.57
CA VAL A 235 -2.27 -13.46 -14.07
C VAL A 235 -3.36 -13.48 -12.99
N SER A 236 -3.58 -12.38 -12.28
CA SER A 236 -4.61 -12.31 -11.24
C SER A 236 -4.99 -10.86 -10.91
N VAL A 237 -6.23 -10.65 -10.52
CA VAL A 237 -6.69 -9.45 -9.82
C VAL A 237 -7.32 -9.88 -8.50
N THR A 238 -6.89 -9.29 -7.39
CA THR A 238 -7.41 -9.58 -6.05
C THR A 238 -7.76 -8.31 -5.31
N MET A 239 -8.83 -8.32 -4.53
CA MET A 239 -9.11 -7.25 -3.57
C MET A 239 -8.28 -7.52 -2.32
N ARG A 240 -7.44 -6.57 -1.93
CA ARG A 240 -6.50 -6.72 -0.81
C ARG A 240 -6.58 -5.55 0.14
N THR A 241 -6.05 -5.73 1.34
CA THR A 241 -5.70 -4.61 2.23
C THR A 241 -4.29 -4.11 1.90
N PRO A 242 -4.10 -2.82 1.60
CA PRO A 242 -2.83 -2.35 1.10
C PRO A 242 -1.59 -2.60 1.97
N GLY A 243 -0.47 -2.92 1.32
CA GLY A 243 0.81 -3.22 1.95
C GLY A 243 1.19 -4.71 1.91
N HIS A 244 2.50 -4.95 1.91
CA HIS A 244 3.11 -6.28 1.75
C HIS A 244 2.78 -6.96 0.41
N ASP A 245 2.70 -6.19 -0.67
CA ASP A 245 2.28 -6.70 -1.99
C ASP A 245 3.29 -7.65 -2.62
N ASP A 246 4.59 -7.39 -2.44
CA ASP A 246 5.65 -8.32 -2.83
C ASP A 246 5.43 -9.70 -2.20
N GLU A 247 5.08 -9.72 -0.91
CA GLU A 247 4.86 -10.96 -0.17
C GLU A 247 3.59 -11.67 -0.67
N LEU A 248 2.52 -10.91 -0.92
CA LEU A 248 1.29 -11.42 -1.53
C LEU A 248 1.57 -12.07 -2.89
N ALA A 249 2.31 -11.41 -3.77
CA ALA A 249 2.61 -11.93 -5.10
C ALA A 249 3.55 -13.14 -5.06
N ILE A 250 4.58 -13.13 -4.22
CA ILE A 250 5.46 -14.30 -4.03
C ILE A 250 4.63 -15.49 -3.54
N GLY A 251 3.82 -15.30 -2.49
CA GLY A 251 2.99 -16.37 -1.94
C GLY A 251 1.94 -16.88 -2.91
N PHE A 252 1.29 -15.99 -3.66
CA PHE A 252 0.36 -16.35 -4.71
C PHE A 252 1.03 -17.20 -5.79
N LEU A 253 2.12 -16.73 -6.40
CA LEU A 253 2.81 -17.46 -7.46
C LEU A 253 3.36 -18.80 -6.98
N PHE A 254 3.86 -18.87 -5.75
CA PHE A 254 4.36 -20.11 -5.16
C PHE A 254 3.24 -21.12 -4.91
N THR A 255 2.13 -20.67 -4.33
CA THR A 255 1.01 -21.56 -3.99
C THR A 255 0.18 -22.00 -5.20
N GLU A 256 0.22 -21.24 -6.30
CA GLU A 256 -0.30 -21.65 -7.60
C GLU A 256 0.69 -22.55 -8.38
N GLY A 257 1.93 -22.71 -7.89
CA GLY A 257 2.95 -23.55 -8.50
C GLY A 257 3.66 -22.95 -9.71
N VAL A 258 3.62 -21.62 -9.86
CA VAL A 258 4.34 -20.88 -10.92
C VAL A 258 5.83 -20.81 -10.63
N ILE A 259 6.19 -20.67 -9.35
CA ILE A 259 7.58 -20.66 -8.86
C ILE A 259 7.77 -21.72 -7.78
N HIS A 260 8.99 -22.21 -7.62
CA HIS A 260 9.36 -23.14 -6.55
C HIS A 260 10.26 -22.52 -5.47
N GLY A 261 10.68 -21.27 -5.67
CA GLY A 261 11.48 -20.51 -4.72
C GLY A 261 11.67 -19.06 -5.14
N VAL A 262 12.12 -18.22 -4.22
CA VAL A 262 12.31 -16.77 -4.45
C VAL A 262 13.48 -16.46 -5.38
N GLU A 263 14.43 -17.39 -5.49
CA GLU A 263 15.58 -17.30 -6.39
C GLU A 263 15.18 -17.27 -7.87
N GLU A 264 14.00 -17.79 -8.21
CA GLU A 264 13.45 -17.74 -9.57
C GLU A 264 12.96 -16.34 -9.97
N ILE A 265 12.82 -15.44 -9.00
CA ILE A 265 12.38 -14.05 -9.24
C ILE A 265 13.60 -13.19 -9.52
N ALA A 266 13.57 -12.51 -10.66
CA ALA A 266 14.58 -11.52 -11.02
C ALA A 266 14.29 -10.18 -10.35
N GLU A 267 13.02 -9.78 -10.33
CA GLU A 267 12.58 -8.46 -9.87
C GLU A 267 11.08 -8.49 -9.58
N ILE A 268 10.66 -7.68 -8.61
CA ILE A 268 9.27 -7.35 -8.34
C ILE A 268 9.19 -5.83 -8.36
N ALA A 269 8.33 -5.27 -9.20
CA ALA A 269 8.20 -3.83 -9.33
C ALA A 269 6.74 -3.44 -9.52
N HIS A 270 6.33 -2.34 -8.91
CA HIS A 270 5.04 -1.74 -9.22
C HIS A 270 5.09 -1.14 -10.62
N CYS A 271 4.09 -1.48 -11.44
CA CYS A 271 4.03 -1.04 -12.82
C CYS A 271 3.92 0.49 -12.92
N PRO A 272 4.76 1.15 -13.74
CA PRO A 272 4.61 2.56 -14.05
C PRO A 272 3.36 2.92 -14.84
N ASP A 273 3.01 2.03 -15.75
CA ASP A 273 2.12 2.31 -16.88
C ASP A 273 0.75 1.68 -16.63
N VAL A 274 0.06 2.24 -15.64
CA VAL A 274 -1.33 1.92 -15.34
C VAL A 274 -2.13 3.21 -15.25
N ASP A 275 -3.44 3.08 -15.42
CA ASP A 275 -4.41 4.16 -15.21
C ASP A 275 -4.06 4.94 -13.91
N PRO A 276 -4.14 6.28 -13.86
CA PRO A 276 -3.94 7.07 -12.65
C PRO A 276 -4.61 6.51 -11.38
N GLU A 277 -5.79 5.88 -11.51
CA GLU A 277 -6.50 5.23 -10.38
C GLU A 277 -5.87 3.89 -9.94
N ALA A 278 -5.08 3.25 -10.81
CA ALA A 278 -4.39 1.98 -10.56
C ALA A 278 -2.92 2.15 -10.13
N VAL A 279 -2.45 3.40 -9.95
CA VAL A 279 -1.05 3.68 -9.56
C VAL A 279 -0.75 3.08 -8.18
N GLY A 280 0.21 2.15 -8.14
CA GLY A 280 0.55 1.38 -6.94
C GLY A 280 -0.29 0.11 -6.73
N ASN A 281 -1.26 -0.15 -7.62
CA ASN A 281 -2.19 -1.28 -7.60
C ASN A 281 -1.96 -2.28 -8.74
N ALA A 282 -0.80 -2.22 -9.37
CA ALA A 282 -0.31 -3.25 -10.28
C ALA A 282 1.14 -3.58 -9.96
N LEU A 283 1.44 -4.87 -9.88
CA LEU A 283 2.74 -5.43 -9.55
C LEU A 283 3.17 -6.38 -10.66
N ASP A 284 4.33 -6.14 -11.28
CA ASP A 284 4.93 -7.08 -12.23
C ASP A 284 6.06 -7.85 -11.56
N VAL A 285 5.94 -9.18 -11.62
CA VAL A 285 6.95 -10.12 -11.16
C VAL A 285 7.73 -10.62 -12.37
N ARG A 286 8.96 -10.16 -12.51
CA ARG A 286 9.85 -10.63 -13.56
C ARG A 286 10.56 -11.90 -13.11
N LEU A 287 10.33 -12.99 -13.82
CA LEU A 287 10.98 -14.27 -13.53
C LEU A 287 12.30 -14.39 -14.30
N ARG A 288 13.27 -15.11 -13.73
CA ARG A 288 14.56 -15.41 -14.36
C ARG A 288 14.44 -16.40 -15.52
N ARG A 289 13.36 -17.18 -15.53
CA ARG A 289 13.04 -18.18 -16.56
C ARG A 289 11.57 -18.04 -16.97
N GLU A 290 11.25 -18.51 -18.17
CA GLU A 290 9.86 -18.60 -18.60
C GLU A 290 9.10 -19.62 -17.73
N ALA A 291 7.86 -19.29 -17.38
CA ALA A 291 6.94 -20.14 -16.66
C ALA A 291 5.68 -20.36 -17.51
N ASP A 292 5.06 -21.54 -17.38
CA ASP A 292 3.77 -21.81 -18.03
C ASP A 292 2.65 -21.13 -17.22
N LEU A 293 2.11 -20.04 -17.77
CA LEU A 293 1.02 -19.27 -17.16
C LEU A 293 -0.37 -19.64 -17.73
N SER A 294 -0.45 -20.69 -18.55
CA SER A 294 -1.68 -21.06 -19.26
C SER A 294 -2.83 -21.44 -18.32
N SER A 295 -2.54 -21.92 -17.11
CA SER A 295 -3.54 -22.19 -16.07
C SER A 295 -4.11 -20.92 -15.45
N LEU A 296 -3.33 -19.85 -15.34
CA LEU A 296 -3.74 -18.61 -14.65
C LEU A 296 -4.40 -17.60 -15.59
N THR A 297 -3.83 -17.42 -16.78
CA THR A 297 -4.29 -16.45 -17.78
C THR A 297 -5.72 -16.70 -18.29
N ARG A 298 -6.22 -17.94 -18.21
CA ARG A 298 -7.60 -18.30 -18.59
C ARG A 298 -8.67 -17.82 -17.61
N HIS A 299 -8.29 -17.36 -16.42
CA HIS A 299 -9.20 -17.17 -15.27
C HIS A 299 -9.12 -15.78 -14.61
N VAL A 300 -8.41 -14.84 -15.24
CA VAL A 300 -8.23 -13.45 -14.78
C VAL A 300 -9.56 -12.73 -14.50
N PHE A 301 -10.65 -13.12 -15.16
CA PHE A 301 -11.97 -12.48 -15.04
C PHE A 301 -12.93 -13.12 -14.02
N THR A 302 -12.50 -14.14 -13.28
CA THR A 302 -13.32 -14.75 -12.21
C THR A 302 -12.84 -14.29 -10.85
N SER A 303 -13.68 -13.51 -10.16
CA SER A 303 -13.36 -12.87 -8.88
C SER A 303 -12.87 -13.86 -7.81
N SER A 304 -11.68 -13.60 -7.29
CA SER A 304 -10.93 -14.38 -6.29
C SER A 304 -11.56 -14.46 -4.89
N SER A 305 -12.79 -13.94 -4.71
CA SER A 305 -13.50 -13.90 -3.43
C SER A 305 -14.28 -15.18 -3.06
N CYS A 306 -14.52 -16.08 -4.02
CA CYS A 306 -15.27 -17.32 -3.79
C CYS A 306 -14.51 -18.51 -4.39
N GLY A 307 -14.14 -19.48 -3.55
CA GLY A 307 -13.24 -20.57 -3.92
C GLY A 307 -13.65 -21.43 -5.11
N ILE A 308 -12.67 -22.20 -5.60
CA ILE A 308 -12.59 -22.94 -6.87
C ILE A 308 -12.87 -22.00 -8.06
N CYS A 309 -12.03 -20.97 -8.22
CA CYS A 309 -11.90 -20.29 -9.50
C CYS A 309 -10.68 -20.86 -10.23
N GLY A 310 -10.91 -21.59 -11.31
CA GLY A 310 -9.89 -21.73 -12.37
C GLY A 310 -9.16 -23.06 -12.54
N LYS A 311 -9.70 -24.20 -12.11
CA LYS A 311 -9.11 -25.52 -12.44
C LYS A 311 -9.93 -26.27 -13.50
N ALA A 312 -9.27 -26.65 -14.59
CA ALA A 312 -9.90 -27.20 -15.80
C ALA A 312 -10.55 -28.59 -15.61
N THR A 313 -10.15 -29.34 -14.57
CA THR A 313 -10.73 -30.65 -14.23
C THR A 313 -10.82 -30.85 -12.72
N ILE A 314 -11.73 -31.71 -12.28
CA ILE A 314 -11.84 -32.09 -10.87
C ILE A 314 -10.55 -32.75 -10.38
N GLU A 315 -9.81 -33.51 -11.21
CA GLU A 315 -8.54 -34.11 -10.77
C GLU A 315 -7.42 -33.09 -10.53
N SER A 316 -7.32 -32.03 -11.33
CA SER A 316 -6.31 -30.98 -11.14
C SER A 316 -6.51 -30.18 -9.83
N VAL A 317 -7.68 -30.30 -9.21
CA VAL A 317 -7.93 -29.77 -7.86
C VAL A 317 -7.11 -30.54 -6.81
N PHE A 318 -6.97 -31.88 -6.91
CA PHE A 318 -6.52 -32.76 -5.81
C PHE A 318 -5.06 -33.27 -5.90
N GLY A 319 -4.24 -32.79 -6.85
CA GLY A 319 -2.95 -33.42 -7.20
C GLY A 319 -1.73 -32.51 -7.26
N ASN A 320 -1.81 -31.25 -6.81
CA ASN A 320 -0.75 -30.27 -7.11
C ASN A 320 0.52 -30.40 -6.28
N PHE A 321 0.46 -30.96 -5.08
CA PHE A 321 1.58 -30.94 -4.14
C PHE A 321 1.74 -32.29 -3.44
N PRO A 322 2.98 -32.76 -3.20
CA PRO A 322 3.22 -34.02 -2.53
C PRO A 322 2.74 -33.98 -1.06
N PRO A 323 2.24 -35.10 -0.51
CA PRO A 323 1.92 -35.19 0.92
C PRO A 323 3.10 -34.82 1.83
N VAL A 324 2.78 -34.29 3.01
CA VAL A 324 3.71 -34.17 4.14
C VAL A 324 3.70 -35.47 4.96
N GLY A 325 4.69 -35.64 5.84
CA GLY A 325 4.64 -36.72 6.84
C GLY A 325 3.41 -36.55 7.73
N ILE A 326 2.92 -37.63 8.35
CA ILE A 326 1.84 -37.51 9.33
C ILE A 326 2.43 -36.86 10.59
N HIS A 327 1.87 -35.72 10.98
CA HIS A 327 2.23 -35.04 12.23
C HIS A 327 1.12 -35.22 13.26
N GLU A 328 1.51 -35.58 14.47
CA GLU A 328 0.61 -35.53 15.62
C GLU A 328 0.23 -34.08 15.92
N PRO A 329 -0.97 -33.82 16.48
CA PRO A 329 -1.35 -32.49 16.88
C PRO A 329 -0.39 -32.00 17.98
N PRO A 330 -0.01 -30.71 17.97
CA PRO A 330 0.76 -30.13 19.06
C PRO A 330 0.06 -30.28 20.41
N ASP A 331 0.81 -30.07 21.49
CA ASP A 331 0.29 -30.08 22.85
C ASP A 331 -0.99 -29.21 22.98
N PRO A 332 -2.08 -29.73 23.58
CA PRO A 332 -3.32 -28.99 23.72
C PRO A 332 -3.19 -27.65 24.46
N CYS A 333 -2.36 -27.56 25.50
CA CYS A 333 -2.17 -26.31 26.23
C CYS A 333 -1.45 -25.27 25.37
N LEU A 334 -0.47 -25.70 24.57
CA LEU A 334 0.17 -24.85 23.58
C LEU A 334 -0.84 -24.31 22.57
N LEU A 335 -1.67 -25.18 21.96
CA LEU A 335 -2.68 -24.76 20.97
C LEU A 335 -3.65 -23.73 21.54
N LEU A 336 -4.17 -23.96 22.75
CA LEU A 336 -5.09 -23.05 23.43
C LEU A 336 -4.47 -21.67 23.71
N SER A 337 -3.15 -21.58 23.84
CA SER A 337 -2.46 -20.30 24.04
C SER A 337 -2.36 -19.44 22.77
N LEU A 338 -2.43 -20.05 21.57
CA LEU A 338 -2.12 -19.35 20.32
C LEU A 338 -3.18 -18.32 19.95
N SER A 339 -4.46 -18.55 20.26
CA SER A 339 -5.53 -17.62 19.90
C SER A 339 -5.39 -16.27 20.60
N ALA A 340 -4.92 -16.26 21.85
CA ALA A 340 -4.66 -15.02 22.58
C ALA A 340 -3.46 -14.25 21.99
N LYS A 341 -2.40 -14.97 21.62
CA LYS A 341 -1.21 -14.39 20.97
C LYS A 341 -1.52 -13.79 19.60
N LEU A 342 -2.36 -14.46 18.80
CA LEU A 342 -2.85 -13.92 17.53
C LEU A 342 -3.59 -12.61 17.76
N ARG A 343 -4.62 -12.63 18.63
CA ARG A 343 -5.46 -11.46 18.88
C ARG A 343 -4.66 -10.25 19.35
N ALA A 344 -3.71 -10.45 20.27
CA ALA A 344 -2.86 -9.39 20.79
C ALA A 344 -1.93 -8.75 19.73
N ALA A 345 -1.71 -9.41 18.60
CA ALA A 345 -0.85 -8.94 17.51
C ALA A 345 -1.65 -8.38 16.30
N GLN A 346 -2.97 -8.30 16.38
CA GLN A 346 -3.85 -7.84 15.30
C GLN A 346 -4.32 -6.38 15.50
N GLU A 347 -3.41 -5.43 15.33
CA GLU A 347 -3.66 -4.00 15.59
C GLU A 347 -4.80 -3.41 14.73
N THR A 348 -4.89 -3.79 13.45
CA THR A 348 -5.91 -3.21 12.55
C THR A 348 -7.27 -3.86 12.74
N PHE A 349 -7.32 -5.17 12.99
CA PHE A 349 -8.58 -5.85 13.31
C PHE A 349 -9.23 -5.30 14.59
N GLU A 350 -8.45 -4.92 15.62
CA GLU A 350 -9.00 -4.29 16.83
C GLU A 350 -9.72 -2.97 16.54
N ARG A 351 -9.33 -2.27 15.47
CA ARG A 351 -9.90 -0.98 15.08
C ARG A 351 -11.08 -1.13 14.12
N THR A 352 -11.00 -2.06 13.16
CA THR A 352 -11.98 -2.16 12.07
C THR A 352 -12.91 -3.36 12.19
N GLY A 353 -12.49 -4.43 12.87
CA GLY A 353 -13.15 -5.74 12.86
C GLY A 353 -13.22 -6.41 11.48
N GLY A 354 -12.59 -5.83 10.45
CA GLY A 354 -12.84 -6.16 9.04
C GLY A 354 -11.78 -7.02 8.36
N LEU A 355 -10.72 -7.42 9.08
CA LEU A 355 -9.58 -8.15 8.51
C LEU A 355 -9.51 -9.61 8.94
N HIS A 356 -9.02 -10.46 8.05
CA HIS A 356 -8.53 -11.79 8.37
C HIS A 356 -7.03 -11.75 8.71
N ALA A 357 -6.57 -12.71 9.50
CA ALA A 357 -5.18 -12.88 9.84
C ALA A 357 -4.72 -14.33 9.62
N SER A 358 -3.48 -14.45 9.16
CA SER A 358 -2.73 -15.70 9.11
C SER A 358 -1.43 -15.48 9.88
N ALA A 359 -1.01 -16.48 10.64
CA ALA A 359 0.18 -16.39 11.46
C ALA A 359 0.95 -17.71 11.53
N LEU A 360 2.28 -17.63 11.55
CA LEU A 360 3.17 -18.77 11.75
C LEU A 360 3.72 -18.75 13.17
N PHE A 361 3.65 -19.92 13.80
CA PHE A 361 4.21 -20.17 15.11
C PHE A 361 5.25 -21.29 15.02
N ASP A 362 6.30 -21.19 15.84
CA ASP A 362 7.19 -22.33 16.06
C ASP A 362 6.53 -23.40 16.94
N ARG A 363 7.23 -24.53 17.16
CA ARG A 363 6.73 -25.63 18.00
C ARG A 363 6.66 -25.30 19.49
N ALA A 364 7.26 -24.19 19.93
CA ALA A 364 7.13 -23.68 21.29
C ALA A 364 5.95 -22.68 21.42
N GLY A 365 5.26 -22.38 20.30
CA GLY A 365 4.14 -21.47 20.24
C GLY A 365 4.55 -19.99 20.25
N ASN A 366 5.79 -19.66 19.89
CA ASN A 366 6.22 -18.29 19.66
C ASN A 366 5.72 -17.80 18.31
N LEU A 367 5.15 -16.60 18.26
CA LEU A 367 4.70 -15.98 17.03
C LEU A 367 5.92 -15.53 16.22
N LEU A 368 6.11 -16.09 15.03
CA LEU A 368 7.22 -15.74 14.13
C LEU A 368 6.80 -14.67 13.12
N LEU A 369 5.59 -14.78 12.60
CA LEU A 369 5.10 -13.93 11.51
C LEU A 369 3.57 -13.84 11.55
N LEU A 370 3.04 -12.66 11.28
CA LEU A 370 1.60 -12.40 11.13
C LEU A 370 1.36 -11.47 9.95
N ARG A 371 0.32 -11.75 9.16
CA ARG A 371 -0.20 -10.82 8.15
C ARG A 371 -1.72 -10.75 8.21
N GLU A 372 -2.22 -9.54 7.97
CA GLU A 372 -3.64 -9.24 7.87
C GLU A 372 -4.02 -8.86 6.45
N ASP A 373 -5.25 -9.21 6.06
CA ASP A 373 -5.86 -8.81 4.80
C ASP A 373 -7.39 -8.97 4.86
N VAL A 374 -8.13 -8.17 4.11
CA VAL A 374 -9.59 -8.34 3.93
C VAL A 374 -9.91 -9.73 3.37
N GLY A 375 -9.03 -10.28 2.53
CA GLY A 375 -9.10 -11.64 2.01
C GLY A 375 -8.27 -12.64 2.82
N ARG A 376 -8.91 -13.68 3.39
CA ARG A 376 -8.19 -14.75 4.12
C ARG A 376 -7.14 -15.49 3.28
N HIS A 377 -7.34 -15.60 1.96
CA HIS A 377 -6.35 -16.24 1.07
C HIS A 377 -5.14 -15.33 0.89
N ASN A 378 -5.35 -14.04 0.64
CA ASN A 378 -4.28 -13.05 0.56
C ASN A 378 -3.46 -12.97 1.86
N ALA A 379 -4.13 -13.02 3.02
CA ALA A 379 -3.45 -13.04 4.32
C ALA A 379 -2.49 -14.24 4.43
N LEU A 380 -2.91 -15.42 3.98
CA LEU A 380 -2.05 -16.61 3.93
C LEU A 380 -0.93 -16.47 2.89
N ASP A 381 -1.22 -15.97 1.70
CA ASP A 381 -0.20 -15.76 0.67
C ASP A 381 0.87 -14.78 1.14
N LYS A 382 0.51 -13.66 1.78
CA LYS A 382 1.47 -12.73 2.40
C LYS A 382 2.37 -13.43 3.42
N VAL A 383 1.79 -14.27 4.29
CA VAL A 383 2.57 -15.06 5.25
C VAL A 383 3.56 -15.99 4.55
N ILE A 384 3.10 -16.75 3.56
CA ILE A 384 3.93 -17.69 2.81
C ILE A 384 5.05 -16.96 2.06
N GLY A 385 4.73 -15.85 1.38
CA GLY A 385 5.71 -15.08 0.63
C GLY A 385 6.78 -14.47 1.52
N ASN A 386 6.41 -13.92 2.68
CA ASN A 386 7.41 -13.43 3.64
C ASN A 386 8.27 -14.57 4.21
N ALA A 387 7.66 -15.71 4.54
CA ALA A 387 8.38 -16.88 5.04
C ALA A 387 9.42 -17.40 4.03
N LEU A 388 9.07 -17.44 2.74
CA LEU A 388 9.98 -17.81 1.66
C LEU A 388 11.15 -16.81 1.52
N ARG A 389 10.89 -15.50 1.63
CA ARG A 389 11.95 -14.47 1.57
C ARG A 389 12.97 -14.58 2.70
N HIS A 390 12.55 -15.11 3.84
CA HIS A 390 13.39 -15.23 5.04
C HIS A 390 13.82 -16.68 5.32
N ASP A 391 13.59 -17.60 4.38
CA ASP A 391 13.96 -19.01 4.47
C ASP A 391 13.48 -19.66 5.79
N LEU A 392 12.24 -19.38 6.19
CA LEU A 392 11.68 -19.96 7.41
C LEU A 392 11.46 -21.48 7.23
N PRO A 393 11.73 -22.31 8.26
CA PRO A 393 11.61 -23.77 8.19
C PRO A 393 10.13 -24.20 8.26
N MET A 394 9.37 -23.95 7.20
CA MET A 394 7.91 -24.06 7.17
C MET A 394 7.38 -25.46 7.50
N ASP A 395 8.17 -26.50 7.26
CA ASP A 395 7.87 -27.89 7.60
C ASP A 395 7.95 -28.20 9.11
N GLU A 396 8.39 -27.23 9.92
CA GLU A 396 8.39 -27.31 11.39
C GLU A 396 7.35 -26.41 12.05
N LEU A 397 6.63 -25.58 11.26
CA LEU A 397 5.77 -24.52 11.78
C LEU A 397 4.31 -24.93 11.92
N ILE A 398 3.61 -24.16 12.74
CA ILE A 398 2.16 -24.21 12.93
C ILE A 398 1.55 -22.97 12.28
N LEU A 399 0.65 -23.17 11.32
CA LEU A 399 -0.14 -22.10 10.74
C LEU A 399 -1.44 -21.93 11.54
N LEU A 400 -1.70 -20.72 12.03
CA LEU A 400 -2.98 -20.33 12.60
C LEU A 400 -3.69 -19.32 11.69
N VAL A 401 -4.95 -19.59 11.33
CA VAL A 401 -5.78 -18.67 10.54
C VAL A 401 -7.03 -18.24 11.31
N SER A 402 -7.41 -16.96 11.18
CA SER A 402 -8.61 -16.41 11.84
C SER A 402 -9.91 -16.80 11.15
N GLY A 403 -9.85 -17.06 9.84
CA GLY A 403 -11.01 -17.40 9.00
C GLY A 403 -11.42 -18.88 9.05
N ARG A 404 -12.40 -19.24 8.20
CA ARG A 404 -12.77 -20.64 7.90
C ARG A 404 -11.66 -21.31 7.10
N ILE A 405 -11.38 -22.58 7.40
CA ILE A 405 -10.39 -23.36 6.65
C ILE A 405 -11.06 -24.00 5.43
N SER A 406 -10.86 -23.40 4.27
CA SER A 406 -11.30 -23.94 2.97
C SER A 406 -10.33 -25.00 2.45
N PHE A 407 -10.74 -25.70 1.38
CA PHE A 407 -9.86 -26.57 0.63
C PHE A 407 -8.61 -25.83 0.11
N GLU A 408 -8.80 -24.62 -0.41
CA GLU A 408 -7.72 -23.81 -0.98
C GLU A 408 -6.72 -23.37 0.08
N LEU A 409 -7.15 -22.97 1.28
CA LEU A 409 -6.21 -22.66 2.37
C LEU A 409 -5.37 -23.88 2.76
N MET A 410 -5.98 -25.07 2.82
CA MET A 410 -5.22 -26.31 3.05
C MET A 410 -4.23 -26.59 1.91
N GLN A 411 -4.62 -26.36 0.65
CA GLN A 411 -3.76 -26.54 -0.51
C GLN A 411 -2.58 -25.56 -0.51
N LYS A 412 -2.81 -24.28 -0.17
CA LYS A 412 -1.75 -23.27 -0.02
C LYS A 412 -0.79 -23.65 1.11
N ALA A 413 -1.30 -24.07 2.25
CA ALA A 413 -0.47 -24.59 3.36
C ALA A 413 0.34 -25.82 2.95
N LEU A 414 -0.24 -26.73 2.15
CA LEU A 414 0.46 -27.91 1.63
C LEU A 414 1.55 -27.56 0.62
N ALA A 415 1.29 -26.61 -0.28
CA ALA A 415 2.29 -26.07 -1.20
C ALA A 415 3.51 -25.55 -0.41
N ALA A 416 3.24 -24.81 0.66
CA ALA A 416 4.18 -24.31 1.64
C ALA A 416 4.78 -25.38 2.56
N ARG A 417 4.43 -26.66 2.39
CA ARG A 417 4.89 -27.79 3.21
C ARG A 417 4.53 -27.70 4.70
N ILE A 418 3.60 -26.82 5.08
CA ILE A 418 3.22 -26.60 6.48
C ILE A 418 2.42 -27.81 7.00
N PRO A 419 2.89 -28.50 8.05
CA PRO A 419 2.29 -29.74 8.51
C PRO A 419 1.03 -29.53 9.37
N VAL A 420 0.97 -28.45 10.15
CA VAL A 420 -0.10 -28.22 11.12
C VAL A 420 -0.87 -26.96 10.76
N VAL A 421 -2.16 -27.12 10.47
CA VAL A 421 -3.07 -26.00 10.17
C VAL A 421 -4.15 -25.92 11.25
N VAL A 422 -4.22 -24.76 11.89
CA VAL A 422 -5.11 -24.46 13.01
C VAL A 422 -6.02 -23.31 12.61
N GLY A 423 -7.31 -23.44 12.91
CA GLY A 423 -8.31 -22.45 12.58
C GLY A 423 -9.07 -21.99 13.80
N ILE A 424 -9.26 -20.67 13.90
CA ILE A 424 -10.26 -20.10 14.80
C ILE A 424 -11.65 -20.57 14.36
N SER A 425 -11.97 -20.59 13.07
CA SER A 425 -13.30 -21.02 12.60
C SER A 425 -13.35 -22.49 12.16
N ALA A 426 -14.47 -22.88 11.56
CA ALA A 426 -14.73 -24.24 11.08
C ALA A 426 -13.93 -24.59 9.81
N PRO A 427 -13.49 -25.84 9.64
CA PRO A 427 -13.05 -26.36 8.34
C PRO A 427 -14.22 -26.83 7.47
N SER A 428 -14.03 -26.84 6.14
CA SER A 428 -14.97 -27.47 5.20
C SER A 428 -14.74 -28.97 5.05
N SER A 429 -15.73 -29.70 4.56
CA SER A 429 -15.61 -31.15 4.34
C SER A 429 -14.46 -31.53 3.40
N LEU A 430 -14.20 -30.70 2.39
CA LEU A 430 -13.13 -30.93 1.43
C LEU A 430 -11.75 -30.60 2.01
N ALA A 431 -11.67 -29.59 2.90
CA ALA A 431 -10.45 -29.31 3.65
C ALA A 431 -10.04 -30.51 4.53
N VAL A 432 -11.01 -31.12 5.22
CA VAL A 432 -10.77 -32.33 6.04
C VAL A 432 -10.28 -33.49 5.18
N LYS A 433 -10.92 -33.73 4.02
CA LYS A 433 -10.48 -34.79 3.09
C LYS A 433 -9.06 -34.55 2.59
N LEU A 434 -8.73 -33.31 2.22
CA LEU A 434 -7.39 -32.95 1.77
C LEU A 434 -6.36 -33.17 2.88
N ALA A 435 -6.61 -32.65 4.09
CA ALA A 435 -5.71 -32.80 5.23
C ALA A 435 -5.36 -34.27 5.51
N LYS A 436 -6.36 -35.16 5.51
CA LYS A 436 -6.16 -36.60 5.68
C LYS A 436 -5.31 -37.21 4.56
N LYS A 437 -5.60 -36.85 3.30
CA LYS A 437 -4.86 -37.36 2.13
C LYS A 437 -3.42 -36.84 2.09
N SER A 438 -3.19 -35.60 2.52
CA SER A 438 -1.90 -34.93 2.48
C SER A 438 -1.04 -35.17 3.72
N GLY A 439 -1.57 -35.80 4.78
CA GLY A 439 -0.85 -36.02 6.03
C GLY A 439 -0.83 -34.80 6.98
N GLN A 440 -1.49 -33.70 6.62
CA GLN A 440 -1.53 -32.49 7.45
C GLN A 440 -2.45 -32.66 8.67
N THR A 441 -2.01 -32.15 9.81
CA THR A 441 -2.86 -31.97 10.99
C THR A 441 -3.82 -30.82 10.74
N LEU A 442 -5.11 -31.03 10.99
CA LEU A 442 -6.14 -30.01 10.87
C LEU A 442 -6.90 -29.84 12.17
N VAL A 443 -6.77 -28.66 12.77
CA VAL A 443 -7.48 -28.25 13.98
C VAL A 443 -8.42 -27.10 13.66
N GLY A 444 -9.65 -27.16 14.15
CA GLY A 444 -10.65 -26.10 13.97
C GLY A 444 -11.33 -25.72 15.26
N PHE A 445 -12.09 -24.63 15.22
CA PHE A 445 -12.80 -24.09 16.39
C PHE A 445 -11.89 -23.79 17.58
N LEU A 446 -10.64 -23.36 17.34
CA LEU A 446 -9.75 -22.99 18.42
C LEU A 446 -10.31 -21.79 19.19
N ARG A 447 -10.68 -22.02 20.45
CA ARG A 447 -11.21 -21.04 21.40
C ARG A 447 -10.49 -21.22 22.73
N GLU A 448 -10.63 -20.27 23.63
CA GLU A 448 -10.05 -20.32 24.99
C GLU A 448 -10.34 -21.63 25.75
N ARG A 449 -11.47 -22.28 25.47
CA ARG A 449 -11.94 -23.46 26.21
C ARG A 449 -11.80 -24.80 25.46
N GLY A 450 -11.31 -24.79 24.22
CA GLY A 450 -11.22 -26.04 23.45
C GLY A 450 -10.99 -25.86 21.95
N PHE A 451 -10.83 -26.99 21.28
CA PHE A 451 -10.67 -27.11 19.83
C PHE A 451 -11.07 -28.52 19.38
N ASN A 452 -11.23 -28.71 18.06
CA ASN A 452 -11.54 -30.00 17.44
C ASN A 452 -10.42 -30.40 16.50
N VAL A 453 -9.96 -31.67 16.58
CA VAL A 453 -9.00 -32.25 15.64
C VAL A 453 -9.76 -33.01 14.55
N TYR A 454 -9.53 -32.67 13.29
CA TYR A 454 -10.20 -33.27 12.12
C TYR A 454 -9.27 -34.19 11.31
N ALA A 455 -7.95 -33.99 11.38
CA ALA A 455 -6.92 -34.81 10.74
C ALA A 455 -5.59 -34.70 11.53
N GLY A 456 -4.68 -35.68 11.34
CA GLY A 456 -3.38 -35.73 12.02
C GLY A 456 -3.32 -36.59 13.28
N GLY A 457 -4.23 -37.56 13.47
CA GLY A 457 -4.36 -38.33 14.71
C GLY A 457 -4.66 -39.83 14.54
N GLU A 458 -4.17 -40.47 13.48
CA GLU A 458 -4.29 -41.94 13.33
C GLU A 458 -2.91 -42.61 13.48
N SER A 459 -2.54 -42.85 14.73
CA SER A 459 -1.84 -44.07 15.14
C SER A 459 -2.25 -44.40 16.57
N SER A 460 -2.86 -45.58 16.73
CA SER A 460 -3.02 -46.32 17.99
C SER A 460 -4.00 -45.75 19.03
N ARG A 461 -5.27 -46.16 18.94
CA ARG A 461 -5.99 -46.63 20.13
C ARG A 461 -6.25 -48.13 20.00
#